data_AF-A0A9D2II47-F1
#
_entry.id   AF-A0A9D2II47-F1
#
_cell.length_a   1.000
_cell.length_b   1.000
_cell.length_c   1.000
_cell.angle_alpha   90.00
_cell.angle_beta   90.00
_cell.angle_gamma   90.00
#
_symmetry.space_group_name_H-M   'P 1'
#
loop_
_entity.id
_entity.type
_entity.pdbx_description
1 polymer ?
#
loop_
_entity_poly.entity_id
_entity_poly.type
_entity_poly.pdbx_seq_one_letter_code
_entity_poly.pdbx_strand_id
1 'polypeptide(L)'
;MKAKKYLIILILKYLEANSDEKHPLTQTRIAEEISGVFPCDRKTVGRNLRFLKEVGYPIKKTSRGFYLGKRLFTVEEREFVLNAVAAAPGKTQEEKAELSEKLLSVLHRLRR
;
A
#
# COMPACT_ATOMS: atom_id res chain seq x y z
N MET A 1 17.33 -14.54 -13.54
CA MET A 1 15.99 -14.59 -12.91
C MET A 1 15.91 -13.99 -11.49
N LYS A 2 16.98 -13.95 -10.68
CA LYS A 2 16.98 -13.28 -9.36
C LYS A 2 16.82 -11.75 -9.43
N ALA A 3 17.37 -11.10 -10.46
CA ALA A 3 17.42 -9.65 -10.61
C ALA A 3 16.03 -8.96 -10.75
N LYS A 4 15.07 -9.60 -11.44
CA LYS A 4 13.74 -9.02 -11.68
C LYS A 4 12.87 -8.95 -10.42
N LYS A 5 13.09 -9.85 -9.44
CA LYS A 5 12.38 -9.84 -8.15
C LYS A 5 12.79 -8.67 -7.26
N TYR A 6 14.02 -8.17 -7.42
CA TYR A 6 14.50 -7.04 -6.65
C TYR A 6 13.89 -5.71 -7.14
N LEU A 7 13.73 -5.57 -8.46
CA LEU A 7 13.19 -4.35 -9.08
C LEU A 7 11.76 -4.01 -8.62
N ILE A 8 10.86 -4.98 -8.52
CA ILE A 8 9.48 -4.71 -8.07
C ILE A 8 9.44 -4.17 -6.63
N ILE A 9 10.34 -4.66 -5.77
CA ILE A 9 10.49 -4.21 -4.38
C ILE A 9 11.10 -2.81 -4.35
N LEU A 10 12.10 -2.52 -5.19
CA LEU A 10 12.67 -1.18 -5.30
C LEU A 10 11.62 -0.14 -5.74
N ILE A 11 10.79 -0.46 -6.73
CA ILE A 11 9.71 0.42 -7.20
C ILE A 11 8.70 0.68 -6.08
N LEU A 12 8.32 -0.36 -5.34
CA LEU A 12 7.42 -0.21 -4.19
C LEU A 12 8.02 0.73 -3.14
N LYS A 13 9.25 0.47 -2.70
CA LYS A 13 9.94 1.31 -1.69
C LYS A 13 10.08 2.75 -2.15
N TYR A 14 10.34 2.96 -3.43
CA TYR A 14 10.46 4.31 -3.99
C TYR A 14 9.11 5.06 -3.94
N LEU A 15 8.01 4.41 -4.30
CA LEU A 15 6.66 4.98 -4.16
C LEU A 15 6.30 5.25 -2.69
N GLU A 16 6.63 4.34 -1.78
CA GLU A 16 6.38 4.49 -0.34
C GLU A 16 7.05 5.73 0.24
N ALA A 17 8.28 6.02 -0.17
CA ALA A 17 9.07 7.12 0.37
C ALA A 17 8.84 8.46 -0.34
N ASN A 18 8.50 8.45 -1.64
CA ASN A 18 8.57 9.65 -2.49
C ASN A 18 7.24 10.02 -3.17
N SER A 19 6.13 9.35 -2.84
CA SER A 19 4.84 9.67 -3.45
C SER A 19 3.71 9.80 -2.45
N ASP A 20 2.82 10.74 -2.74
CA ASP A 20 1.52 10.90 -2.09
C ASP A 20 0.53 11.54 -3.08
N GLU A 21 -0.67 11.86 -2.62
CA GLU A 21 -1.71 12.45 -3.46
C GLU A 21 -1.30 13.80 -4.09
N LYS A 22 -0.52 14.60 -3.35
CA LYS A 22 -0.01 15.90 -3.83
C LYS A 22 1.19 15.71 -4.74
N HIS A 23 1.99 14.67 -4.51
CA HIS A 23 3.25 14.33 -5.19
C HIS A 23 3.20 12.99 -5.96
N PRO A 24 2.40 12.88 -7.03
CA PRO A 24 2.41 11.68 -7.87
C PRO A 24 3.67 11.60 -8.75
N LEU A 25 4.19 10.39 -8.95
CA LEU A 25 5.41 10.11 -9.70
C LEU A 25 5.09 9.49 -11.07
N THR A 26 5.71 10.00 -12.13
CA THR A 26 5.57 9.39 -13.47
C THR A 26 6.39 8.10 -13.55
N GLN A 27 6.00 7.20 -14.46
CA GLN A 27 6.79 5.97 -14.71
C GLN A 27 8.20 6.28 -15.20
N THR A 28 8.36 7.35 -15.98
CA THR A 28 9.66 7.82 -16.46
C THR A 28 10.51 8.27 -15.28
N ARG A 29 9.97 9.10 -14.37
CA ARG A 29 10.72 9.58 -13.20
C ARG A 29 11.16 8.43 -12.28
N ILE A 30 10.25 7.47 -12.04
CA ILE A 30 10.58 6.27 -11.26
C ILE A 30 11.70 5.46 -11.93
N ALA A 31 11.67 5.32 -13.27
CA ALA A 31 12.69 4.58 -14.01
C ALA A 31 14.06 5.28 -13.97
N GLU A 32 14.08 6.61 -14.15
CA GLU A 32 15.29 7.43 -14.07
C GLU A 32 15.97 7.29 -12.71
N GLU A 33 15.21 7.45 -11.63
CA GLU A 33 15.76 7.39 -10.27
C GLU A 33 16.29 5.99 -9.91
N ILE A 34 15.53 4.95 -10.25
CA ILE A 34 15.91 3.57 -9.90
C ILE A 34 17.07 3.07 -10.78
N SER A 35 17.23 3.58 -12.01
CA SER A 35 18.26 3.09 -12.94
C SER A 35 19.69 3.29 -12.48
N GLY A 36 19.94 4.22 -11.55
CA GLY A 36 21.25 4.36 -10.90
C GLY A 36 21.64 3.16 -10.02
N VAL A 37 20.65 2.38 -9.55
CA VAL A 37 20.85 1.19 -8.71
C VAL A 37 20.56 -0.08 -9.51
N PHE A 38 19.48 -0.08 -10.29
CA PHE A 38 19.03 -1.21 -11.08
C PHE A 38 18.49 -0.72 -12.43
N PRO A 39 19.24 -0.89 -13.53
CA PRO A 39 18.82 -0.40 -14.85
C PRO A 39 17.43 -0.91 -15.23
N CYS A 40 16.51 0.02 -15.50
CA CYS A 40 15.17 -0.31 -15.93
C CYS A 40 14.56 0.79 -16.79
N ASP A 41 13.59 0.43 -17.63
CA ASP A 41 12.89 1.39 -18.49
C ASP A 41 11.47 1.71 -17.97
N ARG A 42 10.90 2.77 -18.52
CA ARG A 42 9.53 3.22 -18.25
C ARG A 42 8.49 2.10 -18.44
N LYS A 43 8.66 1.23 -19.45
CA LYS A 43 7.74 0.11 -19.73
C LYS A 43 7.81 -0.97 -18.64
N THR A 44 8.99 -1.22 -18.09
CA THR A 44 9.24 -2.15 -17.00
C THR A 44 8.65 -1.64 -15.71
N VAL A 45 8.83 -0.35 -15.39
CA VAL A 45 8.14 0.28 -14.25
C VAL A 45 6.62 0.14 -14.38
N GLY A 46 6.05 0.44 -15.56
CA GLY A 46 4.61 0.30 -15.80
C GLY A 46 4.05 -1.10 -15.55
N ARG A 47 4.80 -2.16 -15.92
CA ARG A 47 4.43 -3.55 -15.64
C ARG A 47 4.47 -3.87 -14.15
N ASN A 48 5.52 -3.44 -13.44
CA ASN A 48 5.66 -3.68 -12.00
C ASN A 48 4.60 -2.93 -11.18
N LEU A 49 4.28 -1.68 -11.54
CA LEU A 49 3.16 -0.94 -10.94
C LEU A 49 1.83 -1.68 -11.09
N ARG A 50 1.60 -2.30 -12.25
CA ARG A 50 0.42 -3.14 -12.48
C ARG A 50 0.41 -4.35 -11.55
N PHE A 51 1.51 -5.10 -11.47
CA PHE A 51 1.61 -6.24 -10.57
C PHE A 51 1.42 -5.87 -9.10
N LEU A 52 2.01 -4.76 -8.64
CA LEU A 52 1.82 -4.27 -7.28
C LEU A 52 0.34 -3.95 -7.00
N LYS A 53 -0.38 -3.35 -7.95
CA LYS A 53 -1.83 -3.14 -7.83
C LYS A 53 -2.60 -4.45 -7.77
N GLU A 54 -2.27 -5.42 -8.62
CA GLU A 54 -2.93 -6.75 -8.65
C GLU A 54 -2.74 -7.52 -7.34
N VAL A 55 -1.59 -7.36 -6.68
CA VAL A 55 -1.29 -7.96 -5.36
C VAL A 55 -1.95 -7.18 -4.20
N GLY A 56 -2.56 -6.03 -4.47
CA GLY A 56 -3.38 -5.30 -3.50
C GLY A 56 -2.72 -4.08 -2.88
N TYR A 57 -1.57 -3.62 -3.39
CA TYR A 57 -1.03 -2.32 -2.98
C TYR A 57 -1.95 -1.19 -3.46
N PRO A 58 -2.27 -0.20 -2.61
CA PRO A 58 -3.23 0.87 -2.92
C PRO A 58 -2.66 1.94 -3.87
N ILE A 59 -1.96 1.54 -4.93
CA ILE A 59 -1.38 2.46 -5.91
C ILE A 59 -2.48 3.11 -6.74
N LYS A 60 -2.58 4.43 -6.63
CA LYS A 60 -3.51 5.27 -7.36
C LYS A 60 -2.82 5.84 -8.60
N LYS A 61 -3.56 5.92 -9.70
CA LYS A 61 -3.12 6.54 -10.97
C LYS A 61 -3.86 7.86 -11.13
N THR A 62 -3.15 8.90 -11.49
CA THR A 62 -3.67 10.23 -11.82
C THR A 62 -3.20 10.64 -13.22
N SER A 63 -3.63 11.81 -13.70
CA SER A 63 -3.07 12.42 -14.91
C SER A 63 -1.59 12.79 -14.75
N ARG A 64 -1.15 13.08 -13.51
CA ARG A 64 0.22 13.51 -13.19
C ARG A 64 1.18 12.35 -12.87
N GLY A 65 0.68 11.14 -12.62
CA GLY A 65 1.53 9.97 -12.33
C GLY A 65 0.85 8.91 -11.46
N PHE A 66 1.65 8.25 -10.64
CA PHE A 66 1.25 7.19 -9.72
C PHE A 66 1.71 7.57 -8.32
N TYR A 67 0.89 7.26 -7.33
CA TYR A 67 1.28 7.37 -5.93
C TYR A 67 0.77 6.18 -5.15
N LEU A 68 1.44 5.85 -4.05
CA LEU A 68 0.91 4.90 -3.10
C LEU A 68 -0.16 5.60 -2.26
N GLY A 69 -1.43 5.27 -2.49
CA GLY A 69 -2.53 5.79 -1.70
C GLY A 69 -2.42 5.25 -0.28
N LYS A 70 -1.93 6.06 0.66
CA LYS A 70 -1.97 5.71 2.07
C LYS A 70 -3.43 5.53 2.48
N ARG A 71 -3.81 4.29 2.77
CA ARG A 71 -4.86 3.98 3.74
C ARG A 71 -4.40 2.79 4.57
N LEU A 72 -3.47 3.07 5.46
CA LEU A 72 -3.54 2.45 6.77
C LEU A 72 -4.44 3.36 7.59
N PHE A 73 -5.41 2.78 8.28
CA PHE A 73 -6.13 3.52 9.30
C PHE A 73 -5.09 4.16 10.23
N THR A 74 -5.28 5.44 10.56
CA THR A 74 -4.45 6.06 11.59
C THR A 74 -4.61 5.30 12.91
N VAL A 75 -3.80 5.60 13.92
CA VAL A 75 -4.02 5.02 15.26
C VAL A 75 -5.42 5.40 15.76
N GLU A 76 -5.80 6.67 15.59
CA GLU A 76 -7.11 7.15 16.01
C GLU A 76 -8.25 6.48 15.26
N GLU A 77 -8.14 6.32 13.93
CA GLU A 77 -9.18 5.65 13.13
C GLU A 77 -9.29 4.16 13.47
N ARG A 78 -8.20 3.49 13.85
CA ARG A 78 -8.23 2.09 14.31
C ARG A 78 -8.94 1.96 15.64
N GLU A 79 -8.56 2.78 16.62
CA GLU A 79 -9.18 2.78 17.94
C GLU A 79 -10.68 3.09 17.83
N PHE A 80 -11.04 4.06 17.00
CA PHE A 80 -12.43 4.40 16.74
C PHE A 80 -13.23 3.20 16.22
N VAL A 81 -12.71 2.49 15.21
CA VAL A 81 -13.39 1.32 14.62
C VAL A 81 -13.50 0.17 15.62
N LEU A 82 -12.44 -0.12 16.38
CA LEU A 82 -12.46 -1.20 17.38
C LEU A 82 -13.46 -0.89 18.50
N ASN A 83 -13.49 0.36 18.98
CA ASN A 83 -14.44 0.80 19.99
C ASN A 83 -15.89 0.75 19.50
N ALA A 84 -16.15 1.14 18.24
CA ALA A 84 -17.47 1.05 17.63
C ALA A 84 -17.99 -0.40 17.58
N VAL A 85 -17.10 -1.37 17.28
CA VAL A 85 -17.44 -2.80 17.23
C VAL A 85 -17.70 -3.37 18.61
N ALA A 86 -16.88 -3.01 19.61
CA ALA A 86 -17.10 -3.41 20.99
C ALA A 86 -18.43 -2.86 21.56
N ALA A 87 -18.79 -1.63 21.20
CA ALA A 87 -20.02 -0.97 21.66
C ALA A 87 -21.29 -1.41 20.91
N ALA A 88 -21.16 -2.04 19.73
CA ALA A 88 -22.32 -2.36 18.87
C ALA A 88 -23.32 -3.31 19.55
N PRO A 89 -24.64 -3.07 19.49
CA PRO A 89 -25.63 -4.01 20.00
C PRO A 89 -25.75 -5.27 19.11
N GLY A 90 -26.39 -6.33 19.61
CA GLY A 90 -26.79 -7.49 18.81
C GLY A 90 -25.76 -8.61 18.64
N LYS A 91 -24.64 -8.57 19.37
CA LYS A 91 -23.66 -9.67 19.50
C LYS A 91 -23.20 -9.81 20.95
N THR A 92 -22.82 -11.01 21.33
CA THR A 92 -22.17 -11.33 22.61
C THR A 92 -20.78 -10.68 22.69
N GLN A 93 -20.20 -10.62 23.89
CA GLN A 93 -18.85 -10.05 24.06
C GLN A 93 -17.79 -10.93 23.40
N GLU A 94 -17.99 -12.25 23.41
CA GLU A 94 -17.13 -13.24 22.76
C GLU A 94 -17.12 -13.04 21.25
N GLU A 95 -18.29 -12.92 20.61
CA GLU A 95 -18.40 -12.66 19.16
C GLU A 95 -17.77 -11.32 18.76
N LYS A 96 -17.90 -10.28 19.61
CA LYS A 96 -17.29 -8.97 19.38
C LYS A 96 -15.77 -9.01 19.52
N ALA A 97 -15.26 -9.73 20.51
CA ALA A 97 -13.82 -9.92 20.69
C ALA A 97 -13.22 -10.63 19.47
N GLU A 98 -13.84 -11.72 19.02
CA GLU A 98 -13.40 -12.46 17.82
C GLU A 98 -13.44 -11.58 16.56
N LEU A 99 -14.49 -10.76 16.41
CA LEU A 99 -14.60 -9.83 15.28
C LEU A 99 -13.54 -8.72 15.35
N SER A 100 -13.19 -8.24 16.54
CA SER A 100 -12.17 -7.21 16.75
C SER A 100 -10.77 -7.73 16.41
N GLU A 101 -10.46 -8.99 16.75
CA GLU A 101 -9.21 -9.64 16.33
C GLU A 101 -9.10 -9.78 14.81
N LYS A 102 -10.19 -10.20 14.15
CA LYS A 102 -10.25 -10.26 12.69
C LYS A 102 -10.05 -8.89 12.07
N LEU A 103 -10.67 -7.84 12.62
CA LEU A 103 -10.51 -6.47 12.16
C LEU A 103 -9.06 -5.97 12.34
N LEU A 104 -8.41 -6.23 13.47
CA LEU A 104 -7.01 -5.88 13.69
C LEU A 104 -6.11 -6.42 12.56
N SER A 105 -6.35 -7.64 12.06
CA SER A 105 -5.58 -8.21 10.95
C SER A 105 -5.74 -7.45 9.62
N VAL A 106 -6.91 -6.85 9.38
CA VAL A 106 -7.23 -6.07 8.18
C VAL A 106 -6.77 -4.62 8.31
N LEU A 107 -6.91 -4.05 9.51
CA LEU A 107 -6.47 -2.70 9.84
C LEU A 107 -4.94 -2.60 9.92
N HIS A 108 -4.24 -3.69 10.27
CA HIS A 108 -2.78 -3.76 10.35
C HIS A 108 -2.09 -4.22 9.06
N ARG A 109 -2.66 -3.93 7.89
CA ARG A 109 -2.12 -4.40 6.60
C ARG A 109 -0.86 -3.64 6.15
N LEU A 110 0.16 -3.57 7.02
CA LEU A 110 1.59 -3.43 6.77
C LEU A 110 2.33 -3.68 8.11
N ARG A 111 2.35 -4.92 8.57
CA ARG A 111 3.37 -5.41 9.52
C ARG A 111 3.53 -6.92 9.41
N ARG A 112 4.37 -7.36 8.48
CA ARG A 112 5.31 -8.48 8.64
C ARG A 112 6.56 -8.16 7.85
#